data_AF-A0A931UVR3-F1
#
_entry.id   AF-A0A931UVR3-F1
#
_cell.length_a   1.000
_cell.length_b   1.000
_cell.length_c   1.000
_cell.angle_alpha   90.00
_cell.angle_beta   90.00
_cell.angle_gamma   90.00
#
_symmetry.space_group_name_H-M   'P 1'
#
loop_
_entity.id
_entity.type
_entity.pdbx_description
1 polymer ?
#
loop_
_entity_poly.entity_id
_entity_poly.type
_entity_poly.pdbx_seq_one_letter_code
_entity_poly.pdbx_strand_id
1 'polypeptide(L)'
;MPDARSGSLLAPFFAQQLYALRTSRIASDRQRWRSFTDVLSGFPTLSGATVSIEAGQPPELVLEYPGRVVLGLDELSSGEQEIAALTAAVLLAKSSIVAVEEPELGLDVRTQDLWRRVCDRQRDESLVHQFIFESHAPTFDGARVVRFSRDPDGWSRVEDVPTVVEEPLSREAREKGAEEVYVSKEGFTRLPEPMRAELGLGQQGTRLWFLRGAEAWEAWPEQQLATLLAEKGK
;
A
#
# COMPACT_ATOMS: atom_id res chain seq x y z
N MET A 1 6.50 35.09 -11.78
CA MET A 1 6.89 33.88 -11.05
C MET A 1 5.66 33.00 -10.94
N PRO A 2 5.67 31.75 -11.42
CA PRO A 2 4.56 30.84 -11.20
C PRO A 2 4.57 30.39 -9.73
N ASP A 3 3.40 30.48 -9.10
CA ASP A 3 3.12 30.13 -7.71
C ASP A 3 3.36 28.61 -7.53
N ALA A 4 4.47 28.24 -6.91
CA ALA A 4 4.76 26.85 -6.54
C ALA A 4 3.96 26.48 -5.29
N ARG A 5 2.63 26.41 -5.42
CA ARG A 5 1.82 25.73 -4.41
C ARG A 5 2.00 24.24 -4.64
N SER A 6 2.65 23.57 -3.67
CA SER A 6 2.66 22.11 -3.57
C SER A 6 1.25 21.59 -3.85
N GLY A 7 1.08 20.86 -4.94
CA GLY A 7 -0.22 20.33 -5.32
C GLY A 7 -0.61 19.25 -4.33
N SER A 8 -1.71 19.45 -3.61
CA SER A 8 -2.36 18.40 -2.82
C SER A 8 -2.58 17.15 -3.70
N LEU A 9 -2.22 15.96 -3.18
CA LEU A 9 -2.45 14.68 -3.86
C LEU A 9 -3.95 14.36 -4.02
N LEU A 10 -4.82 15.03 -3.27
CA LEU A 10 -6.25 14.89 -3.43
C LEU A 10 -6.73 15.74 -4.62
N ALA A 11 -7.14 15.06 -5.70
CA ALA A 11 -7.66 15.74 -6.87
C ALA A 11 -8.85 16.67 -6.51
N PRO A 12 -8.92 17.89 -7.08
CA PRO A 12 -9.96 18.87 -6.74
C PRO A 12 -11.40 18.34 -6.83
N PHE A 13 -11.66 17.44 -7.78
CA PHE A 13 -12.94 16.77 -7.94
C PHE A 13 -13.33 15.94 -6.69
N PHE A 14 -12.39 15.17 -6.13
CA PHE A 14 -12.64 14.38 -4.93
C PHE A 14 -12.80 15.27 -3.69
N ALA A 15 -12.00 16.33 -3.58
CA ALA A 15 -12.15 17.31 -2.51
C ALA A 15 -13.55 17.95 -2.51
N GLN A 16 -14.06 18.35 -3.69
CA GLN A 16 -15.41 18.88 -3.83
C GLN A 16 -16.48 17.85 -3.45
N GLN A 17 -16.33 16.59 -3.88
CA GLN A 17 -17.29 15.55 -3.53
C GLN A 17 -17.28 15.23 -2.03
N LEU A 18 -16.11 15.13 -1.39
CA LEU A 18 -16.01 14.96 0.06
C LEU A 18 -16.67 16.11 0.82
N TYR A 19 -16.44 17.35 0.38
CA TYR A 19 -17.07 18.52 0.98
C TYR A 19 -18.60 18.49 0.82
N ALA A 20 -19.09 18.07 -0.34
CA ALA A 20 -20.51 17.89 -0.58
C ALA A 20 -21.11 16.80 0.33
N LEU A 21 -20.44 15.66 0.51
CA LEU A 21 -20.89 14.61 1.44
C LEU A 21 -20.92 15.12 2.90
N ARG A 22 -19.87 15.83 3.33
CA ARG A 22 -19.81 16.42 4.68
C ARG A 22 -20.95 17.39 4.91
N THR A 23 -21.28 18.24 3.93
CA THR A 23 -22.30 19.29 4.10
C THR A 23 -23.71 18.86 3.71
N SER A 24 -23.88 17.66 3.13
CA SER A 24 -25.17 17.14 2.68
C SER A 24 -26.17 17.01 3.83
N ARG A 25 -27.44 17.28 3.53
CA ARG A 25 -28.58 17.01 4.42
C ARG A 25 -29.17 15.62 4.21
N ILE A 26 -28.67 14.85 3.25
CA ILE A 26 -29.11 13.49 2.95
C ILE A 26 -28.39 12.51 3.87
N ALA A 27 -29.14 11.64 4.55
CA ALA A 27 -28.58 10.71 5.53
C ALA A 27 -27.55 9.73 4.93
N SER A 28 -27.79 9.21 3.73
CA SER A 28 -26.85 8.31 3.04
C SER A 28 -25.52 8.97 2.71
N ASP A 29 -25.54 10.25 2.31
CA ASP A 29 -24.31 10.99 2.00
C ASP A 29 -23.48 11.23 3.25
N ARG A 30 -24.15 11.59 4.35
CA ARG A 30 -23.50 11.77 5.65
C ARG A 30 -22.95 10.45 6.18
N GLN A 31 -23.61 9.34 5.90
CA GLN A 31 -23.10 8.02 6.22
C GLN A 31 -21.84 7.71 5.41
N ARG A 32 -21.79 8.01 4.10
CA ARG A 32 -20.58 7.86 3.28
C ARG A 32 -19.42 8.72 3.78
N TRP A 33 -19.69 9.96 4.17
CA TRP A 33 -18.69 10.82 4.82
C TRP A 33 -18.12 10.17 6.09
N ARG A 34 -18.99 9.63 6.96
CA ARG A 34 -18.53 8.92 8.17
C ARG A 34 -17.70 7.69 7.83
N SER A 35 -18.16 6.88 6.87
CA SER A 35 -17.38 5.72 6.41
C SER A 35 -15.99 6.13 5.92
N PHE A 36 -15.86 7.26 5.21
CA PHE A 36 -14.56 7.80 4.82
C PHE A 36 -13.70 8.17 6.03
N THR A 37 -14.24 8.92 6.99
CA THR A 37 -13.48 9.31 8.20
C THR A 37 -13.11 8.11 9.07
N ASP A 38 -14.02 7.14 9.19
CA ASP A 38 -13.81 5.92 9.98
C ASP A 38 -12.70 5.07 9.36
N VAL A 39 -12.69 4.93 8.03
CA VAL A 39 -11.62 4.23 7.32
C VAL A 39 -10.27 4.91 7.55
N LEU A 40 -10.19 6.24 7.39
CA LEU A 40 -8.94 6.97 7.62
C LEU A 40 -8.45 6.84 9.06
N SER A 41 -9.36 6.89 10.05
CA SER A 41 -9.00 6.72 11.46
C SER A 41 -8.45 5.32 11.79
N GLY A 42 -8.72 4.33 10.93
CA GLY A 42 -8.22 2.97 11.07
C GLY A 42 -6.74 2.79 10.67
N PHE A 43 -6.15 3.78 10.00
CA PHE A 43 -4.73 3.75 9.65
C PHE A 43 -3.88 4.20 10.85
N PRO A 44 -2.82 3.44 11.24
CA PRO A 44 -2.04 3.74 12.44
C PRO A 44 -1.43 5.14 12.47
N THR A 45 -1.00 5.66 11.32
CA THR A 45 -0.38 6.98 11.17
C THR A 45 -1.38 8.12 11.39
N LEU A 46 -2.65 7.89 11.07
CA LEU A 46 -3.75 8.86 11.20
C LEU A 46 -4.58 8.63 12.47
N SER A 47 -4.20 7.66 13.30
CA SER A 47 -4.95 7.31 14.50
C SER A 47 -5.01 8.48 15.48
N GLY A 48 -6.23 8.79 15.94
CA GLY A 48 -6.48 9.90 16.86
C GLY A 48 -6.65 11.26 16.18
N ALA A 49 -6.53 11.33 14.85
CA ALA A 49 -6.92 12.51 14.10
C ALA A 49 -8.46 12.60 13.98
N THR A 50 -8.99 13.80 14.12
CA THR A 50 -10.34 14.15 13.70
C THR A 50 -10.28 14.65 12.27
N VAL A 51 -10.87 13.89 11.35
CA VAL A 51 -10.89 14.23 9.92
C VAL A 51 -12.03 15.18 9.62
N SER A 52 -11.73 16.28 8.94
CA SER A 52 -12.71 17.27 8.47
C SER A 52 -12.37 17.74 7.06
N ILE A 53 -13.30 18.46 6.41
CA ILE A 53 -13.02 19.11 5.14
C ILE A 53 -13.59 20.53 5.15
N GLU A 54 -12.73 21.52 5.00
CA GLU A 54 -13.05 22.93 5.11
C GLU A 54 -13.44 23.54 3.76
N ALA A 55 -14.22 24.62 3.83
CA ALA A 55 -14.65 25.33 2.63
C ALA A 55 -13.46 26.06 2.00
N GLY A 56 -13.27 25.93 0.69
CA GLY A 56 -12.15 26.52 -0.03
C GLY A 56 -12.33 26.42 -1.54
N GLN A 57 -11.32 26.85 -2.30
CA GLN A 57 -11.26 26.76 -3.76
C GLN A 57 -9.89 26.18 -4.18
N PRO A 58 -9.72 24.84 -4.18
CA PRO A 58 -10.69 23.80 -3.82
C PRO A 58 -10.89 23.65 -2.29
N PRO A 59 -11.95 22.95 -1.84
CA PRO A 59 -12.08 22.55 -0.43
C PRO A 59 -10.86 21.77 0.07
N GLU A 60 -10.55 21.89 1.35
CA GLU A 60 -9.31 21.36 1.92
C GLU A 60 -9.58 20.29 2.98
N LEU A 61 -9.01 19.10 2.79
CA LEU A 61 -9.07 18.04 3.78
C LEU A 61 -8.12 18.38 4.94
N VAL A 62 -8.65 18.39 6.16
CA VAL A 62 -7.94 18.82 7.35
C VAL A 62 -7.99 17.71 8.40
N LEU A 63 -6.85 17.45 9.04
CA LEU A 63 -6.70 16.50 10.12
C LEU A 63 -6.33 17.25 11.40
N GLU A 64 -7.24 17.23 12.36
CA GLU A 64 -7.03 17.83 13.68
C GLU A 64 -6.59 16.77 14.68
N TYR A 65 -5.43 16.96 15.30
CA TYR A 65 -5.00 16.21 16.48
C TYR A 65 -5.31 17.05 17.73
N PRO A 66 -6.34 16.71 18.52
CA PRO A 66 -6.87 17.59 19.56
C PRO A 66 -5.80 18.06 20.55
N GLY A 67 -5.73 19.37 20.75
CA GLY A 67 -4.77 20.01 21.66
C GLY A 67 -3.32 19.99 21.17
N ARG A 68 -3.06 19.59 19.92
CA ARG A 68 -1.70 19.50 19.35
C ARG A 68 -1.56 20.36 18.09
N VAL A 69 -2.21 19.97 17.01
CA VAL A 69 -2.00 20.57 15.69
C VAL A 69 -3.20 20.32 14.78
N VAL A 70 -3.42 21.22 13.83
CA VAL A 70 -4.35 21.07 12.71
C VAL A 70 -3.49 21.09 11.45
N LEU A 71 -3.62 20.07 10.61
CA LEU A 71 -2.81 19.89 9.40
C LEU A 71 -3.70 19.83 8.17
N GLY A 72 -3.35 20.58 7.13
CA GLY A 72 -3.81 20.36 5.77
C GLY A 72 -3.22 19.07 5.19
N LEU A 73 -3.80 18.60 4.08
CA LEU A 73 -3.34 17.36 3.46
C LEU A 73 -1.88 17.46 2.99
N ASP A 74 -1.47 18.59 2.41
CA ASP A 74 -0.11 18.82 1.92
C ASP A 74 0.94 18.90 3.03
N GLU A 75 0.52 19.04 4.28
CA GLU A 75 1.38 19.03 5.47
C GLU A 75 1.59 17.62 6.06
N LEU A 76 0.89 16.60 5.55
CA LEU A 76 1.09 15.21 5.96
C LEU A 76 2.29 14.57 5.24
N SER A 77 2.73 13.39 5.71
CA SER A 77 3.71 12.58 4.96
C SER A 77 3.12 12.09 3.63
N SER A 78 3.98 11.81 2.64
CA SER A 78 3.53 11.36 1.31
C SER A 78 2.63 10.12 1.37
N GLY A 79 2.94 9.15 2.24
CA GLY A 79 2.12 7.95 2.42
C GLY A 79 0.74 8.26 3.01
N GLU A 80 0.66 9.16 4.00
CA GLU A 80 -0.62 9.61 4.56
C GLU A 80 -1.47 10.37 3.53
N GLN A 81 -0.83 11.20 2.71
CA GLN A 81 -1.48 11.91 1.61
C GLN A 81 -2.06 10.92 0.59
N GLU A 82 -1.27 9.92 0.21
CA GLU A 82 -1.65 8.88 -0.73
C GLU A 82 -2.83 8.05 -0.21
N ILE A 83 -2.80 7.59 1.05
CA ILE A 83 -3.91 6.85 1.66
C ILE A 83 -5.20 7.68 1.63
N ALA A 84 -5.11 8.97 2.02
CA ALA A 84 -6.27 9.85 2.04
C ALA A 84 -6.86 10.02 0.63
N ALA A 85 -6.01 10.26 -0.36
CA ALA A 85 -6.40 10.41 -1.76
C ALA A 85 -6.98 9.11 -2.35
N LEU A 86 -6.31 7.97 -2.17
CA LEU A 86 -6.77 6.66 -2.65
C LEU A 86 -8.09 6.26 -2.00
N THR A 87 -8.23 6.44 -0.68
CA THR A 87 -9.47 6.15 0.06
C THR A 87 -10.62 7.03 -0.42
N ALA A 88 -10.37 8.33 -0.65
CA ALA A 88 -11.37 9.22 -1.23
C ALA A 88 -11.79 8.75 -2.63
N ALA A 89 -10.83 8.44 -3.50
CA ALA A 89 -11.10 8.00 -4.86
C ALA A 89 -11.95 6.72 -4.88
N VAL A 90 -11.60 5.71 -4.08
CA VAL A 90 -12.30 4.42 -4.02
C VAL A 90 -13.71 4.56 -3.44
N LEU A 91 -13.89 5.29 -2.32
CA LEU A 91 -15.20 5.42 -1.68
C LEU A 91 -16.17 6.33 -2.45
N LEU A 92 -15.63 7.25 -3.25
CA LEU A 92 -16.42 8.16 -4.09
C LEU A 92 -16.60 7.65 -5.51
N ALA A 93 -15.88 6.60 -5.90
CA ALA A 93 -16.04 5.99 -7.20
C ALA A 93 -17.50 5.54 -7.37
N LYS A 94 -18.14 6.01 -8.45
CA LYS A 94 -19.47 5.56 -8.87
C LYS A 94 -19.35 4.54 -10.01
N SER A 95 -18.25 3.83 -10.04
CA SER A 95 -17.85 2.95 -11.14
C SER A 95 -17.91 1.50 -10.71
N SER A 96 -18.46 0.63 -11.56
CA SER A 96 -18.48 -0.81 -11.30
C SER A 96 -17.09 -1.45 -11.39
N ILE A 97 -16.18 -0.81 -12.13
CA ILE A 97 -14.79 -1.25 -12.27
C ILE A 97 -13.89 -0.09 -11.85
N VAL A 98 -12.91 -0.38 -11.00
CA VAL A 98 -11.90 0.58 -10.56
C VAL A 98 -10.52 0.00 -10.88
N ALA A 99 -9.73 0.76 -11.64
CA ALA A 99 -8.33 0.45 -11.88
C ALA A 99 -7.47 1.39 -11.03
N VAL A 100 -6.44 0.84 -10.38
CA VAL A 100 -5.48 1.60 -9.59
C VAL A 100 -4.07 1.20 -10.00
N GLU A 101 -3.27 2.20 -10.35
CA GLU A 101 -1.89 2.04 -10.78
C GLU A 101 -0.97 2.33 -9.60
N GLU A 102 -0.03 1.41 -9.37
CA GLU A 102 1.06 1.47 -8.39
C GLU A 102 0.65 2.00 -6.99
N PRO A 103 -0.42 1.46 -6.35
CA PRO A 103 -0.91 1.96 -5.06
C PRO A 103 0.07 1.75 -3.89
N GLU A 104 1.19 1.07 -4.10
CA GLU A 104 2.18 0.75 -3.07
C GLU A 104 3.27 1.81 -2.88
N LEU A 105 3.44 2.78 -3.79
CA LEU A 105 4.67 3.57 -3.87
C LEU A 105 5.02 4.34 -2.60
N GLY A 106 4.03 4.95 -1.94
CA GLY A 106 4.22 5.66 -0.67
C GLY A 106 3.79 4.88 0.57
N LEU A 107 3.39 3.61 0.44
CA LEU A 107 2.77 2.84 1.51
C LEU A 107 3.70 1.76 2.05
N ASP A 108 3.80 1.65 3.38
CA ASP A 108 4.39 0.47 4.01
C ASP A 108 3.48 -0.77 3.85
N VAL A 109 4.03 -1.98 4.03
CA VAL A 109 3.30 -3.25 3.83
C VAL A 109 2.02 -3.34 4.67
N ARG A 110 2.06 -2.90 5.93
CA ARG A 110 0.88 -2.95 6.81
C ARG A 110 -0.20 -2.00 6.32
N THR A 111 0.19 -0.83 5.84
CA THR A 111 -0.71 0.17 5.27
C THR A 111 -1.31 -0.31 3.94
N GLN A 112 -0.52 -0.97 3.09
CA GLN A 112 -1.00 -1.63 1.87
C GLN A 112 -2.07 -2.68 2.21
N ASP A 113 -1.83 -3.54 3.20
CA ASP A 113 -2.79 -4.56 3.66
C ASP A 113 -4.11 -3.93 4.13
N LEU A 114 -4.03 -2.86 4.91
CA LEU A 114 -5.21 -2.15 5.41
C LEU A 114 -6.00 -1.53 4.28
N TRP A 115 -5.33 -0.88 3.32
CA TRP A 115 -6.00 -0.28 2.18
C TRP A 115 -6.59 -1.34 1.24
N ARG A 116 -5.89 -2.47 1.02
CA ARG A 116 -6.42 -3.61 0.25
C ARG A 116 -7.73 -4.13 0.84
N ARG A 117 -7.85 -4.19 2.18
CA ARG A 117 -9.11 -4.56 2.87
C ARG A 117 -10.23 -3.54 2.68
N VAL A 118 -9.91 -2.26 2.49
CA VAL A 118 -10.91 -1.24 2.12
C VAL A 118 -11.49 -1.58 0.75
N CYS A 119 -10.64 -1.89 -0.23
CA CYS A 119 -11.09 -2.33 -1.56
C CYS A 119 -11.90 -3.63 -1.51
N ASP A 120 -11.46 -4.63 -0.75
CA ASP A 120 -12.22 -5.88 -0.59
C ASP A 120 -13.60 -5.63 0.02
N ARG A 121 -13.71 -4.75 1.04
CA ARG A 121 -15.01 -4.38 1.60
C ARG A 121 -15.92 -3.72 0.57
N GLN A 122 -15.41 -2.79 -0.24
CA GLN A 122 -16.20 -2.17 -1.31
C GLN A 122 -16.69 -3.20 -2.34
N ARG A 123 -15.87 -4.22 -2.61
CA ARG A 123 -16.27 -5.34 -3.47
C ARG A 123 -17.34 -6.21 -2.84
N ASP A 124 -17.14 -6.61 -1.59
CA ASP A 124 -18.02 -7.53 -0.88
C ASP A 124 -19.39 -6.89 -0.61
N GLU A 125 -19.44 -5.56 -0.42
CA GLU A 125 -20.68 -4.76 -0.34
C GLU A 125 -21.32 -4.48 -1.71
N SER A 126 -20.76 -5.01 -2.80
CA SER A 126 -21.22 -4.80 -4.19
C SER A 126 -21.26 -3.32 -4.61
N LEU A 127 -20.42 -2.48 -4.00
CA LEU A 127 -20.26 -1.06 -4.37
C LEU A 127 -19.33 -0.91 -5.58
N VAL A 128 -18.31 -1.77 -5.66
CA VAL A 128 -17.42 -1.92 -6.82
C VAL A 128 -17.43 -3.40 -7.21
N HIS A 129 -17.71 -3.74 -8.47
CA HIS A 129 -17.76 -5.15 -8.87
C HIS A 129 -16.37 -5.74 -9.14
N GLN A 130 -15.43 -4.91 -9.60
CA GLN A 130 -14.10 -5.37 -9.96
C GLN A 130 -13.04 -4.30 -9.65
N PHE A 131 -11.97 -4.74 -9.00
CA PHE A 131 -10.72 -3.99 -8.90
C PHE A 131 -9.69 -4.57 -9.86
N ILE A 132 -8.93 -3.69 -10.50
CA ILE A 132 -7.75 -4.01 -11.29
C ILE A 132 -6.60 -3.24 -10.65
N PHE A 133 -5.56 -3.95 -10.22
CA PHE A 133 -4.35 -3.34 -9.67
C PHE A 133 -3.21 -3.59 -10.63
N GLU A 134 -2.54 -2.53 -11.04
CA GLU A 134 -1.17 -2.60 -11.56
C GLU A 134 -0.26 -2.35 -10.37
N SER A 135 0.54 -3.35 -9.98
CA SER A 135 1.36 -3.27 -8.78
C SER A 135 2.54 -4.23 -8.87
N HIS A 136 3.63 -3.85 -8.23
CA HIS A 136 4.79 -4.69 -7.95
C HIS A 136 4.71 -5.40 -6.59
N ALA A 137 3.75 -5.02 -5.74
CA ALA A 137 3.59 -5.57 -4.40
C ALA A 137 2.63 -6.77 -4.37
N PRO A 138 3.06 -7.94 -3.84
CA PRO A 138 2.20 -9.13 -3.74
C PRO A 138 0.91 -8.91 -2.95
N THR A 139 0.87 -7.92 -2.06
CA THR A 139 -0.32 -7.50 -1.32
C THR A 139 -1.53 -7.22 -2.21
N PHE A 140 -1.28 -6.78 -3.45
CA PHE A 140 -2.31 -6.44 -4.42
C PHE A 140 -2.64 -7.57 -5.41
N ASP A 141 -2.00 -8.73 -5.29
CA ASP A 141 -2.34 -9.91 -6.09
C ASP A 141 -3.79 -10.32 -5.81
N GLY A 142 -4.61 -10.33 -6.87
CA GLY A 142 -6.01 -10.74 -6.82
C GLY A 142 -6.17 -12.24 -7.10
N ALA A 143 -7.41 -12.68 -7.32
CA ALA A 143 -7.72 -14.07 -7.72
C ALA A 143 -7.14 -14.48 -9.09
N ARG A 144 -6.70 -13.49 -9.88
CA ARG A 144 -5.98 -13.65 -11.14
C ARG A 144 -4.88 -12.62 -11.18
N VAL A 145 -3.72 -13.00 -11.71
CA VAL A 145 -2.58 -12.10 -11.88
C VAL A 145 -2.18 -12.15 -13.35
N VAL A 146 -2.10 -10.99 -13.99
CA VAL A 146 -1.62 -10.88 -15.37
C VAL A 146 -0.21 -10.29 -15.31
N ARG A 147 0.78 -11.07 -15.74
CA ARG A 147 2.18 -10.64 -15.76
C ARG A 147 2.54 -10.07 -17.11
N PHE A 148 3.13 -8.89 -17.08
CA PHE A 148 3.71 -8.24 -18.24
C PHE A 148 5.23 -8.42 -18.17
N SER A 149 5.82 -8.85 -19.28
CA SER A 149 7.27 -8.88 -19.46
C SER A 149 7.63 -8.34 -20.84
N ARG A 150 8.88 -7.90 -21.01
CA ARG A 150 9.40 -7.59 -22.35
C ARG A 150 10.20 -8.77 -22.86
N ASP A 151 9.96 -9.14 -24.11
CA ASP A 151 10.81 -10.09 -24.81
C ASP A 151 12.12 -9.43 -25.30
N PRO A 152 13.11 -10.21 -25.75
CA PRO A 152 14.38 -9.68 -26.28
C PRO A 152 14.23 -8.79 -27.51
N ASP A 153 13.13 -8.93 -28.27
CA ASP A 153 12.84 -8.17 -29.48
C ASP A 153 12.09 -6.85 -29.17
N GLY A 154 11.79 -6.59 -27.90
CA GLY A 154 11.17 -5.36 -27.40
C GLY A 154 9.64 -5.38 -27.34
N TRP A 155 9.01 -6.51 -27.63
CA TRP A 155 7.56 -6.67 -27.54
C TRP A 155 7.10 -6.96 -26.10
N SER A 156 5.89 -6.52 -25.79
CA SER A 156 5.23 -6.89 -24.53
C SER A 156 4.64 -8.29 -24.63
N ARG A 157 5.09 -9.17 -23.75
CA ARG A 157 4.52 -10.49 -23.52
C ARG A 157 3.61 -10.43 -22.31
N VAL A 158 2.43 -11.04 -22.44
CA VAL A 158 1.37 -11.04 -21.42
C VAL A 158 1.03 -12.48 -21.07
N GLU A 159 1.10 -12.82 -19.78
CA GLU A 159 0.79 -14.15 -19.28
C GLU A 159 -0.23 -14.08 -18.15
N ASP A 160 -1.30 -14.85 -18.27
CA ASP A 160 -2.24 -15.08 -17.17
C ASP A 160 -1.69 -16.18 -16.28
N VAL A 161 -1.37 -15.82 -15.05
CA VAL A 161 -0.82 -16.74 -14.05
C VAL A 161 -1.80 -16.84 -12.88
N PRO A 162 -1.94 -18.04 -12.29
CA PRO A 162 -2.68 -18.17 -11.04
C PRO A 162 -2.02 -17.30 -9.97
N THR A 163 -2.83 -16.77 -9.05
CA THR A 163 -2.35 -16.10 -7.84
C THR A 163 -1.33 -17.00 -7.17
N VAL A 164 -0.13 -16.49 -6.92
CA VAL A 164 0.82 -17.22 -6.09
C VAL A 164 0.26 -17.18 -4.67
N VAL A 165 -0.42 -18.24 -4.28
CA VAL A 165 -0.72 -18.51 -2.87
C VAL A 165 0.62 -18.50 -2.16
N GLU A 166 0.77 -17.65 -1.15
CA GLU A 166 1.96 -17.51 -0.29
C GLU A 166 2.77 -18.80 -0.28
N GLU A 167 3.97 -18.76 -0.85
CA GLU A 167 4.74 -19.98 -1.07
C GLU A 167 4.91 -20.70 0.28
N PRO A 168 4.77 -22.04 0.34
CA PRO A 168 4.83 -22.79 1.60
C PRO A 168 6.02 -22.41 2.49
N LEU A 169 7.14 -22.07 1.85
CA LEU A 169 8.37 -21.61 2.48
C LEU A 169 8.24 -20.25 3.17
N SER A 170 7.54 -19.30 2.54
CA SER A 170 7.27 -17.96 3.09
C SER A 170 6.41 -18.02 4.35
N ARG A 171 5.39 -18.88 4.32
CA ARG A 171 4.53 -19.13 5.49
C ARG A 171 5.31 -19.76 6.63
N GLU A 172 6.07 -20.83 6.35
CA GLU A 172 6.86 -21.54 7.35
C GLU A 172 7.93 -20.63 8.00
N ALA A 173 8.59 -19.80 7.19
CA ALA A 173 9.58 -18.84 7.69
C ALA A 173 8.95 -17.82 8.64
N ARG A 174 7.77 -17.28 8.29
CA ARG A 174 7.04 -16.32 9.13
C ARG A 174 6.55 -16.94 10.44
N GLU A 175 6.05 -18.18 10.40
CA GLU A 175 5.66 -18.95 11.59
C GLU A 175 6.86 -19.18 12.54
N LYS A 176 8.07 -19.30 11.98
CA LYS A 176 9.33 -19.38 12.73
C LYS A 176 9.92 -18.02 13.13
N GLY A 177 9.16 -16.94 12.97
CA GLY A 177 9.53 -15.60 13.41
C GLY A 177 10.46 -14.86 12.44
N ALA A 178 10.52 -15.27 11.18
CA ALA A 178 11.24 -14.52 10.16
C ALA A 178 10.50 -13.24 9.79
N GLU A 179 11.25 -12.15 9.64
CA GLU A 179 10.76 -10.91 9.05
C GLU A 179 11.24 -10.82 7.60
N GLU A 180 10.29 -10.60 6.68
CA GLU A 180 10.59 -10.37 5.27
C GLU A 180 11.05 -8.93 5.08
N VAL A 181 12.22 -8.73 4.48
CA VAL A 181 12.75 -7.41 4.17
C VAL A 181 13.21 -7.40 2.72
N TYR A 182 12.69 -6.45 1.94
CA TYR A 182 13.09 -6.27 0.55
C TYR A 182 14.36 -5.42 0.47
N VAL A 183 15.43 -5.99 -0.11
CA VAL A 183 16.70 -5.29 -0.30
C VAL A 183 16.90 -5.00 -1.78
N SER A 184 16.82 -3.72 -2.14
CA SER A 184 17.09 -3.25 -3.51
C SER A 184 18.33 -2.38 -3.55
N LYS A 185 18.84 -2.13 -4.76
CA LYS A 185 20.00 -1.25 -5.00
C LYS A 185 19.74 0.19 -4.55
N GLU A 186 18.48 0.63 -4.54
CA GLU A 186 18.06 2.01 -4.31
C GLU A 186 17.22 2.21 -3.03
N GLY A 187 16.88 1.13 -2.30
CA GLY A 187 16.03 1.18 -1.11
C GLY A 187 16.70 1.70 0.18
N PHE A 188 15.85 2.07 1.15
CA PHE A 188 16.19 2.69 2.44
C PHE A 188 17.07 1.83 3.38
N THR A 189 17.15 0.51 3.19
CA THR A 189 18.04 -0.38 3.95
C THR A 189 19.03 -1.03 3.02
N ARG A 190 20.28 -0.53 3.02
CA ARG A 190 21.37 -1.09 2.22
C ARG A 190 22.24 -2.00 3.08
N LEU A 191 22.31 -3.28 2.71
CA LEU A 191 23.38 -4.14 3.19
C LEU A 191 24.72 -3.64 2.62
N PRO A 192 25.82 -3.68 3.40
CA PRO A 192 27.16 -3.38 2.93
C PRO A 192 27.52 -4.18 1.67
N GLU A 193 28.31 -3.58 0.77
CA GLU A 193 28.71 -4.19 -0.49
C GLU A 193 29.35 -5.59 -0.36
N PRO A 194 30.22 -5.86 0.65
CA PRO A 194 30.74 -7.21 0.87
C PRO A 194 29.64 -8.25 1.13
N MET A 195 28.64 -7.91 1.96
CA MET A 195 27.52 -8.81 2.25
C MET A 195 26.65 -9.05 1.03
N ARG A 196 26.46 -8.04 0.17
CA ARG A 196 25.70 -8.22 -1.07
C ARG A 196 26.40 -9.15 -2.06
N ALA A 197 27.73 -9.09 -2.14
CA ALA A 197 28.51 -9.97 -2.98
C ALA A 197 28.46 -11.42 -2.46
N GLU A 198 28.61 -11.61 -1.15
CA GLU A 198 28.55 -12.93 -0.50
C GLU A 198 27.15 -13.58 -0.62
N LEU A 199 26.09 -12.78 -0.53
CA LEU A 199 24.70 -13.23 -0.66
C LEU A 199 24.21 -13.31 -2.12
N GLY A 200 25.06 -12.99 -3.11
CA GLY A 200 24.71 -13.07 -4.54
C GLY A 200 23.72 -12.02 -5.04
N LEU A 201 23.54 -10.90 -4.32
CA LEU A 201 22.49 -9.88 -4.57
C LEU A 201 22.85 -8.87 -5.67
N GLY A 202 23.74 -9.23 -6.60
CA GLY A 202 24.51 -8.27 -7.39
C GLY A 202 23.75 -7.49 -8.47
N GLN A 203 22.74 -8.08 -9.13
CA GLN A 203 22.10 -7.42 -10.30
C GLN A 203 20.58 -7.58 -10.41
N GLN A 204 19.98 -8.60 -9.78
CA GLN A 204 18.54 -8.79 -9.75
C GLN A 204 18.13 -8.78 -8.27
N GLY A 205 17.29 -7.84 -7.85
CA GLY A 205 16.78 -7.79 -6.48
C GLY A 205 16.29 -9.18 -6.06
N THR A 206 16.79 -9.68 -4.93
CA THR A 206 16.53 -11.04 -4.46
C THR A 206 15.95 -10.94 -3.05
N ARG A 207 14.97 -11.79 -2.73
CA ARG A 207 14.35 -11.86 -1.41
C ARG A 207 15.36 -12.37 -0.38
N LEU A 208 15.45 -11.67 0.75
CA LEU A 208 16.26 -12.07 1.90
C LEU A 208 15.36 -12.35 3.09
N TRP A 209 15.64 -13.46 3.76
CA TRP A 209 14.93 -13.89 4.96
C TRP A 209 15.82 -13.71 6.17
N PHE A 210 15.34 -13.01 7.20
CA PHE A 210 16.08 -12.84 8.44
C PHE A 210 15.54 -13.79 9.50
N LEU A 211 16.41 -14.67 10.02
CA LEU A 211 16.08 -15.64 11.07
C LEU A 211 16.85 -15.31 12.34
N ARG A 212 16.20 -15.46 13.49
CA ARG A 212 16.88 -15.34 14.77
C ARG A 212 17.65 -16.64 15.05
N GLY A 213 18.98 -16.57 14.96
CA GLY A 213 19.88 -17.60 15.47
C GLY A 213 20.03 -17.55 16.99
N ALA A 214 20.89 -18.41 17.55
CA ALA A 214 21.08 -18.51 18.99
C ALA A 214 21.58 -17.19 19.61
N GLU A 215 22.45 -16.45 18.91
CA GLU A 215 23.05 -15.22 19.43
C GLU A 215 22.78 -13.97 18.57
N ALA A 216 22.49 -14.13 17.29
CA ALA A 216 22.33 -13.02 16.35
C ALA A 216 21.20 -13.26 15.33
N TRP A 217 20.82 -12.19 14.61
CA TRP A 217 20.00 -12.31 13.42
C TRP A 217 20.88 -12.75 12.24
N GLU A 218 20.41 -13.73 11.47
CA GLU A 218 21.08 -14.32 10.31
C GLU A 218 20.24 -14.04 9.05
N ALA A 219 20.89 -13.66 7.94
CA ALA A 219 20.22 -13.41 6.67
C ALA A 219 20.46 -14.56 5.69
N TRP A 220 19.39 -15.08 5.08
CA TRP A 220 19.44 -16.27 4.23
C TRP A 220 18.75 -16.00 2.88
N PRO A 221 19.41 -16.36 1.76
CA PRO A 221 18.76 -16.44 0.45
C PRO A 221 17.74 -17.58 0.42
N GLU A 222 16.69 -17.42 -0.38
CA GLU A 222 15.59 -18.40 -0.54
C GLU A 222 16.09 -19.82 -0.82
N GLN A 223 17.09 -19.96 -1.68
CA GLN A 223 17.68 -21.26 -2.07
C GLN A 223 18.35 -22.01 -0.90
N GLN A 224 18.82 -21.28 0.10
CA GLN A 224 19.49 -21.85 1.28
C GLN A 224 18.52 -22.04 2.45
N LEU A 225 17.39 -21.33 2.43
CA LEU A 225 16.38 -21.38 3.48
C LEU A 225 15.71 -22.76 3.58
N ALA A 226 15.41 -23.40 2.45
CA ALA A 226 14.78 -24.73 2.44
C ALA A 226 15.64 -25.78 3.16
N THR A 227 16.95 -25.74 2.97
CA THR A 227 17.91 -26.63 3.63
C THR A 227 17.99 -26.33 5.14
N LEU A 228 18.07 -25.06 5.51
CA LEU A 228 18.17 -24.64 6.91
C LEU A 228 16.91 -24.99 7.71
N LEU A 229 15.72 -24.83 7.14
CA LEU A 229 14.45 -25.15 7.78
C LEU A 229 14.29 -26.66 8.01
N ALA A 230 14.82 -27.48 7.10
CA ALA A 230 14.87 -28.94 7.26
C ALA A 230 15.83 -29.39 8.37
N GLU A 231 16.91 -28.64 8.62
CA GLU A 231 17.90 -28.95 9.67
C GLU A 231 17.46 -28.48 11.06
N LYS A 232 16.84 -27.30 11.16
CA LYS A 232 16.34 -26.71 12.42
C LYS A 232 14.96 -27.23 12.87
N GLY A 233 14.31 -28.09 12.07
CA GLY A 233 13.03 -28.74 12.37
C GLY A 233 13.14 -30.09 13.11
N LYS A 234 14.34 -30.49 13.55
CA LYS A 234 14.59 -31.61 14.47
C LYS A 234 14.80 -31.09 15.89
#